data_AF-M9LBT1-F1
#
_entry.id   AF-M9LBT1-F1
#
_cell.length_a   1.000
_cell.length_b   1.000
_cell.length_c   1.000
_cell.angle_alpha   90.00
_cell.angle_beta   90.00
_cell.angle_gamma   90.00
#
_symmetry.space_group_name_H-M   'P 1'
#
loop_
_entity.id
_entity.type
_entity.pdbx_description
1 polymer ?
#
loop_
_entity_poly.entity_id
_entity_poly.type
_entity_poly.pdbx_seq_one_letter_code
_entity_poly.pdbx_strand_id
1 'polypeptide(L)'
;QQIEYILENEEIKPLCDVYLSYDEKPGIQAISNTAEDLPPVAGEHSTIGRDSEYNRHGTLSLLAGIDLVTGEVIGSIEERHRSREFVDFLKKLDAHYNPEPPFPSRFRTTKV
;
A
#
# COMPACT_ATOMS: atom_id res chain seq x y z
N GLN A 1 3.09 14.55 -11.81
CA GLN A 1 2.25 15.19 -10.78
C GLN A 1 3.09 16.29 -10.14
N GLN A 2 2.55 17.50 -10.00
CA GLN A 2 3.26 18.65 -9.42
C GLN A 2 2.57 19.01 -8.10
N ILE A 3 3.34 19.13 -7.02
CA ILE A 3 2.83 19.59 -5.72
C ILE A 3 2.82 21.12 -5.76
N GLU A 4 1.67 21.71 -5.47
CA GLU A 4 1.51 23.17 -5.39
C GLU A 4 1.66 23.63 -3.94
N TYR A 5 2.43 24.70 -3.76
CA TYR A 5 2.67 25.35 -2.48
C TYR A 5 2.13 26.78 -2.52
N ILE A 6 1.62 27.28 -1.39
CA ILE A 6 1.15 28.65 -1.22
C ILE A 6 2.20 29.42 -0.41
N LEU A 7 2.46 30.67 -0.81
CA LEU A 7 3.20 31.64 0.01
C LEU A 7 2.22 32.39 0.91
N GLU A 8 2.28 32.13 2.20
CA GLU A 8 1.51 32.84 3.24
C GLU A 8 2.47 33.45 4.26
N ASN A 9 2.39 34.76 4.49
CA ASN A 9 3.22 35.47 5.48
C ASN A 9 4.73 35.21 5.32
N GLU A 10 5.22 35.16 4.07
CA GLU A 10 6.60 34.79 3.70
C GLU A 10 7.03 33.35 4.05
N GLU A 11 6.11 32.50 4.49
CA GLU A 11 6.32 31.06 4.65
C GLU A 11 5.74 30.28 3.46
N ILE A 12 6.50 29.30 2.98
CA ILE A 12 6.04 28.34 1.97
C ILE A 12 5.26 27.26 2.70
N LYS A 13 3.95 27.21 2.48
CA LYS A 13 3.06 26.19 3.05
C LYS A 13 2.53 25.26 1.97
N PRO A 14 2.39 23.97 2.25
CA PRO A 14 1.68 23.07 1.35
C PRO A 14 0.19 23.43 1.29
N LEU A 15 -0.44 23.30 0.12
CA LEU A 15 -1.88 23.49 -0.09
C LEU A 15 -2.72 22.45 0.67
N CYS A 16 -2.19 21.25 0.87
CA CYS A 16 -2.81 20.14 1.61
C CYS A 16 -1.82 19.56 2.62
N ASP A 17 -2.32 19.02 3.73
CA ASP A 17 -1.47 18.36 4.74
C ASP A 17 -0.78 17.10 4.19
N VAL A 18 -1.41 16.42 3.22
CA VAL A 18 -0.93 15.17 2.63
C VAL A 18 -1.19 15.16 1.12
N TYR A 19 -0.19 14.74 0.33
CA TYR A 19 -0.32 14.48 -1.10
C TYR A 19 -0.06 13.01 -1.38
N LEU A 20 -1.10 12.28 -1.76
CA LEU A 20 -1.00 10.85 -2.08
C LEU A 20 -1.18 10.61 -3.58
N SER A 21 -0.32 9.79 -4.15
CA SER A 21 -0.55 9.14 -5.43
C SER A 21 -0.90 7.68 -5.18
N TYR A 22 -2.06 7.26 -5.66
CA TYR A 22 -2.58 5.92 -5.45
C TYR A 22 -2.57 5.14 -6.76
N ASP A 23 -2.16 3.88 -6.68
CA ASP A 23 -2.29 2.92 -7.78
C ASP A 23 -2.65 1.53 -7.24
N GLU A 24 -3.23 0.73 -8.11
CA GLU A 24 -3.63 -0.63 -7.80
C GLU A 24 -3.12 -1.60 -8.85
N LYS A 25 -2.68 -2.77 -8.37
CA LYS A 25 -2.28 -3.87 -9.21
C LYS A 25 -3.14 -5.09 -8.89
N PRO A 26 -4.34 -5.20 -9.48
CA PRO A 26 -5.18 -6.38 -9.32
C PRO A 26 -4.62 -7.58 -10.09
N GLY A 27 -5.05 -8.79 -9.70
CA GLY A 27 -4.77 -10.01 -10.47
C GLY A 27 -3.31 -10.49 -10.43
N ILE A 28 -2.55 -10.13 -9.39
CA ILE A 28 -1.19 -10.65 -9.17
C ILE A 28 -1.30 -12.14 -8.89
N GLN A 29 -0.72 -12.98 -9.75
CA GLN A 29 -0.73 -14.42 -9.55
C GLN A 29 0.17 -14.81 -8.38
N ALA A 30 -0.38 -15.55 -7.43
CA ALA A 30 0.39 -16.21 -6.38
C ALA A 30 0.93 -17.53 -6.95
N ILE A 31 2.22 -17.55 -7.29
CA ILE A 31 2.90 -18.70 -7.88
C ILE A 31 4.00 -19.22 -6.95
N SER A 32 4.18 -20.53 -6.95
CA SER A 32 5.35 -21.20 -6.37
C SER A 32 5.82 -22.29 -7.32
N ASN A 33 7.12 -22.54 -7.39
CA ASN A 33 7.65 -23.68 -8.14
C ASN A 33 7.15 -25.00 -7.52
N THR A 34 7.00 -26.03 -8.35
CA THR A 34 6.60 -27.36 -7.88
C THR A 34 7.75 -28.05 -7.15
N ALA A 35 8.96 -27.98 -7.70
CA ALA A 35 10.19 -28.45 -7.06
C ALA A 35 11.06 -27.30 -6.51
N GLU A 36 11.97 -27.63 -5.58
CA GLU A 36 12.96 -26.69 -5.05
C GLU A 36 14.00 -26.30 -6.11
N ASP A 37 14.52 -25.07 -5.99
CA ASP A 37 15.61 -24.58 -6.84
C ASP A 37 16.88 -25.41 -6.56
N LEU A 38 17.47 -25.96 -7.63
CA LEU A 38 18.70 -26.74 -7.56
C LEU A 38 19.93 -25.83 -7.60
N PRO A 39 20.90 -25.97 -6.68
CA PRO A 39 22.11 -25.16 -6.71
C PRO A 39 22.97 -25.50 -7.94
N PRO A 40 23.80 -24.54 -8.41
CA PRO A 40 24.78 -24.83 -9.47
C PRO A 40 25.74 -25.95 -9.06
N VAL A 41 26.08 -26.84 -10.00
CA VAL A 41 27.02 -27.93 -9.81
C VAL A 41 28.24 -27.68 -10.69
N ALA A 42 29.40 -27.50 -10.06
CA ALA A 42 30.65 -27.21 -10.76
C ALA A 42 30.99 -28.33 -11.77
N GLY A 43 31.17 -27.95 -13.04
CA GLY A 43 31.47 -28.89 -14.13
C GLY A 43 30.26 -29.47 -14.85
N GLU A 44 29.04 -29.27 -14.35
CA GLU A 44 27.80 -29.76 -14.99
C GLU A 44 26.81 -28.62 -15.27
N HIS A 45 26.38 -27.91 -14.23
CA HIS A 45 25.37 -26.86 -14.30
C HIS A 45 25.90 -25.56 -13.67
N SER A 46 26.12 -24.53 -14.48
CA SER A 46 26.69 -23.26 -14.04
C SER A 46 25.67 -22.32 -13.38
N THR A 47 24.38 -22.62 -13.45
CA THR A 47 23.29 -21.77 -12.96
C THR A 47 22.36 -22.52 -12.01
N ILE A 48 21.56 -21.76 -11.25
CA ILE A 48 20.46 -22.31 -10.45
C ILE A 48 19.47 -22.97 -11.40
N GLY A 49 19.20 -24.26 -11.20
CA GLY A 49 18.17 -25.00 -11.91
C GLY A 49 16.82 -24.68 -11.30
N ARG A 50 15.87 -24.19 -12.12
CA ARG A 50 14.50 -23.94 -11.68
C ARG A 50 13.55 -24.85 -12.44
N ASP A 51 12.57 -25.38 -11.73
CA ASP A 51 11.47 -26.09 -12.34
C ASP A 51 10.65 -25.14 -13.23
N SER A 52 10.18 -25.63 -14.37
CA SER A 52 9.30 -24.87 -15.26
C SER A 52 7.83 -25.01 -14.86
N GLU A 53 7.51 -26.03 -14.06
CA GLU A 53 6.17 -26.24 -13.51
C GLU A 53 5.93 -25.39 -12.25
N TYR A 54 4.71 -24.91 -12.10
CA TYR A 54 4.31 -24.06 -10.99
C TYR A 54 2.91 -24.37 -10.49
N ASN A 55 2.71 -24.15 -9.20
CA ASN A 55 1.42 -24.23 -8.53
C ASN A 55 0.77 -22.85 -8.52
N ARG A 56 -0.51 -22.78 -8.93
CA ARG A 56 -1.33 -21.55 -8.88
C ARG A 56 -2.15 -21.53 -7.60
N HIS A 57 -1.86 -20.55 -6.73
CA HIS A 57 -2.59 -20.35 -5.47
C HIS A 57 -3.72 -19.31 -5.58
N GLY A 58 -4.04 -18.91 -6.80
CA GLY A 58 -5.02 -17.86 -7.09
C GLY A 58 -4.36 -16.52 -7.37
N THR A 59 -5.11 -15.45 -7.14
CA THR A 59 -4.70 -14.07 -7.43
C THR A 59 -4.91 -13.17 -6.23
N LEU A 60 -3.98 -12.24 -6.01
CA LEU A 60 -4.09 -11.17 -5.02
C LEU A 60 -4.15 -9.81 -5.71
N SER A 61 -4.59 -8.80 -4.98
CA SER A 61 -4.65 -7.41 -5.42
C SER A 61 -3.80 -6.57 -4.48
N LEU A 62 -2.86 -5.83 -5.04
CA LEU A 62 -2.08 -4.85 -4.30
C LEU A 62 -2.75 -3.48 -4.44
N LEU A 63 -3.06 -2.84 -3.32
CA LEU A 63 -3.48 -1.45 -3.24
C LEU A 63 -2.34 -0.67 -2.61
N ALA A 64 -1.85 0.39 -3.25
CA ALA A 64 -0.71 1.15 -2.76
C ALA A 64 -0.90 2.65 -2.95
N GLY A 65 -0.56 3.41 -1.92
CA GLY A 65 -0.47 4.87 -1.95
C GLY A 65 0.94 5.29 -1.58
N ILE A 66 1.55 6.15 -2.39
CA ILE A 66 2.82 6.81 -2.06
C ILE A 66 2.55 8.27 -1.66
N ASP A 67 3.07 8.66 -0.52
CA ASP A 67 3.16 10.06 -0.11
C ASP A 67 4.22 10.76 -0.97
N LEU A 68 3.80 11.77 -1.72
CA LEU A 68 4.69 12.47 -2.64
C LEU A 68 5.66 13.43 -1.95
N VAL A 69 5.41 13.78 -0.69
CA VAL A 69 6.29 14.64 0.12
C VAL A 69 7.32 13.80 0.85
N THR A 70 6.90 12.75 1.55
CA THR A 70 7.79 11.92 2.37
C THR A 70 8.43 10.76 1.60
N GLY A 71 7.80 10.31 0.51
CA GLY A 71 8.16 9.11 -0.23
C GLY A 71 7.71 7.80 0.44
N GLU A 72 6.98 7.87 1.56
CA GLU A 72 6.47 6.68 2.25
C GLU A 72 5.43 5.96 1.37
N VAL A 73 5.54 4.62 1.29
CA VAL A 73 4.58 3.78 0.59
C VAL A 73 3.73 3.03 1.60
N ILE A 74 2.42 3.26 1.54
CA ILE A 74 1.41 2.58 2.35
C ILE A 74 0.69 1.58 1.45
N GLY A 75 0.86 0.29 1.72
CA GLY A 75 0.29 -0.80 0.92
C GLY A 75 -0.71 -1.67 1.69
N SER A 76 -1.61 -2.33 0.97
CA SER A 76 -2.47 -3.41 1.45
C SER A 76 -2.59 -4.51 0.39
N ILE A 77 -2.60 -5.77 0.82
CA ILE A 77 -2.70 -6.94 -0.06
C ILE A 77 -4.04 -7.61 0.23
N GLU A 78 -4.87 -7.75 -0.80
CA GLU A 78 -6.26 -8.18 -0.66
C GLU A 78 -6.56 -9.36 -1.60
N GLU A 79 -7.37 -10.32 -1.15
CA GLU A 79 -7.78 -11.47 -1.98
C GLU A 79 -8.74 -11.07 -3.11
N ARG A 80 -9.39 -9.93 -2.98
CA ARG A 80 -10.43 -9.44 -3.90
C ARG A 80 -10.20 -7.97 -4.19
N HIS A 81 -10.65 -7.54 -5.36
CA HIS A 81 -10.63 -6.16 -5.81
C HIS A 81 -12.07 -5.64 -5.92
N ARG A 82 -12.59 -5.05 -4.85
CA ARG A 82 -13.91 -4.40 -4.85
C ARG A 82 -13.82 -3.07 -4.11
N SER A 83 -14.89 -2.29 -4.16
CA SER A 83 -14.93 -0.97 -3.54
C SER A 83 -14.78 -1.01 -2.01
N ARG A 84 -15.13 -2.11 -1.33
CA ARG A 84 -14.98 -2.19 0.14
C ARG A 84 -13.52 -2.22 0.56
N GLU A 85 -12.67 -2.95 -0.17
CA GLU A 85 -11.25 -3.06 0.10
C GLU A 85 -10.57 -1.71 -0.11
N PHE A 86 -10.98 -0.97 -1.15
CA PHE A 86 -10.55 0.42 -1.36
C PHE A 86 -10.99 1.36 -0.23
N VAL A 87 -12.24 1.27 0.24
CA VAL A 87 -12.72 2.09 1.36
C VAL A 87 -11.94 1.77 2.65
N ASP A 88 -11.62 0.50 2.90
CA ASP A 88 -10.82 0.10 4.06
C ASP A 88 -9.38 0.61 3.94
N PHE A 89 -8.81 0.65 2.73
CA PHE A 89 -7.54 1.32 2.46
C PHE A 89 -7.59 2.83 2.77
N LEU A 90 -8.67 3.53 2.39
CA LEU A 90 -8.84 4.95 2.72
C LEU A 90 -8.94 5.17 4.23
N LYS A 91 -9.63 4.31 4.99
CA LYS A 91 -9.66 4.39 6.46
C LYS A 91 -8.29 4.17 7.07
N LYS A 92 -7.48 3.27 6.48
CA LYS A 92 -6.09 3.05 6.90
C LYS A 92 -5.24 4.30 6.69
N LEU A 93 -5.41 5.00 5.56
CA LEU A 93 -4.75 6.28 5.32
C LEU A 93 -5.21 7.36 6.32
N ASP A 94 -6.51 7.49 6.55
CA ASP A 94 -7.07 8.44 7.52
C ASP A 94 -6.48 8.24 8.92
N ALA A 95 -6.42 7.00 9.39
CA ALA A 95 -5.81 6.65 10.68
C ALA A 95 -4.29 6.87 10.73
N HIS A 96 -3.59 6.75 9.60
CA HIS A 96 -2.13 6.96 9.51
C HIS A 96 -1.77 8.44 9.65
N TYR A 97 -2.51 9.33 8.98
CA TYR A 97 -2.20 10.76 8.95
C TYR A 97 -2.94 11.57 10.02
N ASN A 98 -4.07 11.07 10.52
CA ASN A 98 -4.82 11.70 11.60
C ASN A 98 -5.06 10.71 12.75
N PRO A 99 -4.08 10.53 13.65
CA PRO A 99 -4.20 9.61 14.77
C PRO A 99 -5.18 10.09 15.85
N GLU A 100 -5.64 11.35 15.82
CA GLU A 100 -6.70 11.84 16.70
C GLU A 100 -8.09 11.71 16.04
N PRO A 101 -9.10 11.20 16.76
CA PRO A 101 -10.45 11.13 16.22
C PRO A 101 -10.98 12.54 15.92
N PRO A 102 -11.76 12.72 14.84
CA PRO A 102 -12.23 14.04 14.38
C PRO A 102 -13.13 14.78 15.39
N PHE A 103 -13.52 14.14 16.49
CA PHE A 103 -14.23 14.79 17.59
C PHE A 103 -13.79 14.25 18.95
N PRO A 104 -13.41 15.11 19.92
CA PRO A 104 -13.40 14.70 21.31
C PRO A 104 -14.83 14.33 21.71
N SER A 105 -15.03 13.22 22.42
CA SER A 105 -16.33 12.77 22.91
C SER A 105 -16.93 13.81 23.88
N ARG A 106 -17.57 14.85 23.33
CA ARG A 106 -18.16 15.96 24.07
C ARG A 106 -19.60 15.65 24.42
N PHE A 107 -19.82 14.54 25.12
CA PHE A 107 -21.06 14.30 25.85
C PHE A 107 -20.81 14.50 27.34
N ARG A 108 -20.83 15.76 27.78
CA ARG A 108 -21.18 16.08 29.17
C ARG A 108 -22.69 16.25 29.22
N THR A 109 -23.40 15.16 29.48
CA THR A 109 -24.77 15.22 30.01
C THR A 109 -24.68 15.76 31.44
N THR A 110 -24.91 17.06 31.61
CA THR A 110 -25.29 17.57 32.93
C THR A 110 -26.71 17.06 33.17
N LYS A 111 -26.87 16.16 34.15
CA LYS A 111 -28.19 15.83 34.71
C LYS A 111 -28.85 17.14 35.15
N VAL A 112 -30.08 17.36 34.70
CA VAL A 112 -31.02 18.29 35.32
C VAL A 112 -31.69 17.58 36.49
#